data_AF-A0A9W4SX30-F1
#
_entry.id   AF-A0A9W4SX30-F1
#
_cell.length_a   1.000
_cell.length_b   1.000
_cell.length_c   1.000
_cell.angle_alpha   90.00
_cell.angle_beta   90.00
_cell.angle_gamma   90.00
#
_symmetry.space_group_name_H-M   'P 1'
#
loop_
_entity.id
_entity.type
_entity.pdbx_description
1 polymer ?
#
loop_
_entity_poly.entity_id
_entity_poly.type
_entity_poly.pdbx_seq_one_letter_code
_entity_poly.pdbx_strand_id
1 'polypeptide(L)'
;MKWRKSILSLSSRVPLYLSISEIFQYLVFMPNFFYSLIYHELIPETPCKIFAYFFFLQININMIFMAGIAIVTYLSIVKAQTYQFGTYDWKFITCILSTSLLLSTLSIPSLGPTKFWCLASSSTNYLSLISEMVIFGVTFIIICYCYYNTLSKIFNVDRENTASTGRINRRNKLERQATLKILIYISIFLKWLPLTFFSICIMTGSEEALWMHISALVAFHLGGLFSCILYLMNEGFPYSNRNSATYEMEEQDHDLQNHPNVIVPDSSS
;
A
#
# COMPACT_ATOMS: atom_id res chain seq x y z
N MET A 1 25.72 -17.66 12.78
CA MET A 1 24.45 -17.02 12.39
C MET A 1 24.53 -16.64 10.91
N LYS A 2 24.15 -17.56 10.01
CA LYS A 2 24.28 -17.41 8.56
C LYS A 2 22.99 -16.76 8.07
N TRP A 3 23.02 -15.46 7.78
CA TRP A 3 21.91 -14.77 7.13
C TRP A 3 21.68 -15.43 5.76
N ARG A 4 20.70 -16.33 5.64
CA ARG A 4 20.20 -16.73 4.34
C ARG A 4 19.68 -15.44 3.70
N LYS A 5 20.25 -15.07 2.54
CA LYS A 5 19.67 -14.11 1.60
C LYS A 5 18.34 -14.72 1.12
N SER A 6 17.31 -14.63 1.98
CA SER A 6 15.93 -14.87 1.58
C SER A 6 15.58 -13.73 0.65
N ILE A 7 15.47 -14.03 -0.64
CA ILE A 7 14.84 -13.14 -1.59
C ILE A 7 13.40 -13.00 -1.09
N LEU A 8 13.12 -11.94 -0.31
CA LEU A 8 11.80 -11.64 0.23
C LEU A 8 10.77 -11.74 -0.91
N SER A 9 9.63 -12.40 -0.68
CA SER A 9 8.60 -12.56 -1.71
C SER A 9 7.99 -11.19 -2.07
N LEU A 10 7.51 -11.02 -3.30
CA LEU A 10 6.84 -9.80 -3.77
C LEU A 10 5.74 -9.31 -2.80
N SER A 11 5.01 -10.24 -2.17
CA SER A 11 3.95 -9.90 -1.23
C SER A 11 4.44 -9.22 0.05
N SER A 12 5.73 -9.34 0.38
CA SER A 12 6.37 -8.76 1.58
C SER A 12 7.04 -7.41 1.34
N ARG A 13 7.63 -7.22 0.16
CA ARG A 13 8.41 -6.00 -0.14
C ARG A 13 7.52 -4.80 -0.40
N VAL A 14 6.39 -5.03 -1.06
CA VAL A 14 5.45 -3.98 -1.41
C VAL A 14 4.83 -3.30 -0.17
N PRO A 15 4.30 -4.05 0.82
CA PRO A 15 3.89 -3.46 2.10
C PRO A 15 5.04 -2.74 2.83
N LEU A 16 6.25 -3.27 2.78
CA LEU A 16 7.41 -2.65 3.42
C LEU A 16 7.72 -1.27 2.80
N TYR A 17 7.75 -1.18 1.47
CA TYR A 17 7.99 0.09 0.78
C TYR A 17 6.88 1.11 1.06
N LEU A 18 5.62 0.68 1.11
CA LEU A 18 4.49 1.53 1.49
C LEU A 18 4.64 2.05 2.93
N SER A 19 4.95 1.17 3.89
CA SER A 19 5.16 1.55 5.29
C SER A 19 6.32 2.53 5.47
N ILE A 20 7.44 2.32 4.75
CA ILE A 20 8.58 3.26 4.76
C ILE A 20 8.13 4.63 4.23
N SER A 21 7.40 4.66 3.12
CA SER A 21 6.87 5.89 2.53
C SER A 21 5.90 6.62 3.47
N GLU A 22 5.08 5.90 4.24
CA GLU A 22 4.20 6.52 5.23
C GLU A 22 4.95 7.05 6.45
N ILE A 23 6.03 6.39 6.89
CA ILE A 23 6.91 6.94 7.94
C ILE A 23 7.51 8.28 7.50
N PHE A 24 8.01 8.37 6.26
CA PHE A 24 8.49 9.63 5.71
C PHE A 24 7.38 10.70 5.67
N GLN A 25 6.15 10.31 5.35
CA GLN A 25 5.01 11.23 5.40
C GLN A 25 4.80 11.80 6.80
N TYR A 26 4.85 10.97 7.85
CA TYR A 26 4.73 11.45 9.23
C TYR A 26 5.86 12.38 9.62
N LEU A 27 7.10 12.09 9.22
CA LEU A 27 8.25 12.94 9.54
C LEU A 27 8.11 14.35 8.97
N VAL A 28 7.42 14.50 7.84
CA VAL A 28 7.15 15.82 7.23
C VAL A 28 5.88 16.46 7.80
N PHE A 29 4.82 15.67 7.99
CA PHE A 29 3.52 16.18 8.44
C PHE A 29 3.52 16.58 9.93
N MET A 30 4.15 15.80 10.81
CA MET A 30 4.11 16.03 12.25
C MET A 30 4.73 17.36 12.68
N PRO A 31 5.92 17.78 12.20
CA PRO A 31 6.46 19.09 12.54
C PRO A 31 5.56 20.25 12.10
N ASN A 32 5.00 20.18 10.89
CA ASN A 32 4.07 21.16 10.35
C ASN A 32 2.83 21.30 11.23
N PHE A 33 2.27 20.17 11.69
CA PHE A 33 1.10 20.14 12.54
C PHE A 33 1.38 20.61 13.98
N PHE A 34 2.40 20.05 14.63
CA PHE A 34 2.71 20.39 16.03
C PHE A 34 3.14 21.84 16.21
N TYR A 35 3.85 22.43 15.24
CA TYR A 35 4.20 23.84 15.30
C TYR A 35 2.94 24.72 15.39
N SER A 36 1.98 24.51 14.48
CA SER A 36 0.71 25.23 14.47
C SER A 36 -0.10 25.02 15.74
N LEU A 37 -0.08 23.80 16.29
CA LEU A 37 -0.82 23.47 17.51
C LEU A 37 -0.23 24.11 18.78
N ILE A 38 1.11 24.15 18.91
CA ILE A 38 1.79 24.64 20.12
C ILE A 38 1.84 26.17 20.14
N TYR A 39 2.22 26.77 19.01
CA TYR A 39 2.46 28.22 18.94
C TYR A 39 1.21 29.01 18.56
N HIS A 40 0.12 28.35 18.17
CA HIS A 40 -1.08 28.98 17.61
C HIS A 40 -0.77 29.90 16.40
N GLU A 41 0.40 29.72 15.79
CA GLU A 41 0.92 30.49 14.67
C GLU A 41 1.40 29.54 13.59
N LEU A 42 1.31 29.99 12.34
CA LEU A 42 1.79 29.24 11.20
C LEU A 42 3.31 29.40 11.07
N ILE A 43 3.95 28.37 10.51
CA ILE A 43 5.36 28.46 10.12
C ILE A 43 5.52 29.67 9.16
N PRO A 44 6.58 30.48 9.30
CA PRO A 44 6.83 31.61 8.41
C PRO A 44 6.82 31.21 6.93
N GLU A 45 6.49 32.14 6.04
CA GLU A 45 6.12 31.84 4.65
C GLU A 45 7.14 30.96 3.88
N THR A 46 8.43 31.27 4.00
CA THR A 46 9.50 30.52 3.30
C THR A 46 9.64 29.09 3.81
N PRO A 47 9.85 28.83 5.11
CA PRO A 47 9.88 27.46 5.62
C PRO A 47 8.54 26.72 5.43
N CYS A 48 7.41 27.42 5.48
CA CYS A 48 6.09 26.85 5.24
C CYS A 48 5.96 26.28 3.82
N LYS A 49 6.41 27.02 2.81
CA LYS A 49 6.43 26.56 1.41
C LYS A 49 7.29 25.30 1.23
N ILE A 50 8.43 25.21 1.92
CA ILE A 50 9.31 24.03 1.87
C ILE A 50 8.62 22.81 2.48
N PHE A 51 8.04 22.94 3.67
CA PHE A 51 7.29 21.85 4.31
C PHE A 51 6.07 21.42 3.48
N ALA A 52 5.33 22.38 2.93
CA ALA A 52 4.21 22.12 2.03
C ALA A 52 4.65 21.33 0.79
N TYR A 53 5.80 21.65 0.20
CA TYR A 53 6.34 20.93 -0.95
C TYR A 53 6.68 19.48 -0.62
N PHE A 54 7.44 19.23 0.46
CA PHE A 54 7.77 17.87 0.86
C PHE A 54 6.52 17.06 1.23
N PHE A 55 5.55 17.70 1.88
CA PHE A 55 4.31 17.04 2.25
C PHE A 55 3.50 16.67 1.00
N PHE A 56 3.34 17.61 0.07
CA PHE A 56 2.66 17.38 -1.20
C PHE A 56 3.35 16.32 -2.06
N LEU A 57 4.68 16.32 -2.12
CA LEU A 57 5.46 15.26 -2.74
C LEU A 57 5.17 13.90 -2.13
N GLN A 58 5.11 13.81 -0.81
CA GLN A 58 4.88 12.53 -0.14
C GLN A 58 3.45 12.03 -0.31
N ILE A 59 2.47 12.93 -0.38
CA ILE A 59 1.09 12.61 -0.76
C ILE A 59 1.06 11.99 -2.17
N ASN A 60 1.70 12.64 -3.14
CA ASN A 60 1.75 12.16 -4.52
C ASN A 60 2.47 10.81 -4.65
N ILE A 61 3.57 10.61 -3.92
CA ILE A 61 4.28 9.32 -3.88
C ILE A 61 3.33 8.24 -3.38
N ASN A 62 2.66 8.45 -2.24
CA ASN A 62 1.79 7.44 -1.66
C ASN A 62 0.57 7.10 -2.54
N MET A 63 -0.10 8.09 -3.14
CA MET A 63 -1.23 7.83 -4.04
C MET A 63 -0.82 7.02 -5.29
N ILE A 64 0.28 7.42 -5.95
CA ILE A 64 0.78 6.73 -7.14
C ILE A 64 1.32 5.34 -6.77
N PHE A 65 1.96 5.21 -5.61
CA PHE A 65 2.43 3.92 -5.11
C PHE A 65 1.27 2.94 -4.95
N MET A 66 0.17 3.36 -4.32
CA MET A 66 -1.04 2.54 -4.16
C MET A 66 -1.64 2.10 -5.50
N ALA A 67 -1.70 2.98 -6.50
CA ALA A 67 -2.13 2.61 -7.85
C ALA A 67 -1.18 1.58 -8.50
N GLY A 68 0.13 1.76 -8.32
CA GLY A 68 1.14 0.80 -8.77
C GLY A 68 0.97 -0.58 -8.14
N ILE A 69 0.69 -0.65 -6.84
CA ILE A 69 0.39 -1.92 -6.13
C ILE A 69 -0.83 -2.61 -6.74
N ALA A 70 -1.90 -1.86 -7.02
CA ALA A 70 -3.10 -2.40 -7.63
C ALA A 70 -2.83 -2.99 -9.03
N ILE A 71 -2.05 -2.29 -9.86
CA ILE A 71 -1.64 -2.78 -11.19
C ILE A 71 -0.81 -4.07 -11.07
N VAL A 72 0.21 -4.09 -10.20
CA VAL A 72 1.06 -5.28 -10.00
C VAL A 72 0.24 -6.46 -9.51
N THR A 73 -0.71 -6.23 -8.60
CA THR A 73 -1.63 -7.25 -8.08
C THR A 73 -2.52 -7.80 -9.20
N TYR A 74 -3.09 -6.93 -10.03
CA TYR A 74 -3.88 -7.31 -11.19
C TYR A 74 -3.08 -8.17 -12.19
N LEU A 75 -1.87 -7.73 -12.57
CA LEU A 75 -1.01 -8.47 -13.50
C LEU A 75 -0.62 -9.85 -12.94
N SER A 76 -0.34 -9.92 -11.65
CA SER A 76 0.07 -11.16 -10.99
C SER A 76 -1.08 -12.16 -10.87
N ILE A 77 -2.31 -11.70 -10.55
CA ILE A 77 -3.45 -12.59 -10.28
C ILE A 77 -4.27 -12.87 -11.55
N VAL A 78 -4.62 -11.84 -12.32
CA VAL A 78 -5.52 -11.98 -13.48
C VAL A 78 -4.76 -12.43 -14.71
N LYS A 79 -3.55 -11.89 -14.92
CA LYS A 79 -2.73 -12.22 -16.10
C LYS A 79 -1.68 -13.30 -15.82
N ALA A 80 -1.57 -13.77 -14.58
CA ALA A 80 -0.57 -14.74 -14.15
C ALA A 80 0.88 -14.35 -14.54
N GLN A 81 1.14 -13.05 -14.70
CA GLN A 81 2.46 -12.55 -15.07
C GLN A 81 3.30 -12.38 -13.81
N THR A 82 4.25 -13.29 -13.62
CA THR A 82 5.22 -13.22 -12.54
C THR A 82 6.38 -12.31 -12.96
N TYR A 83 6.24 -11.02 -12.68
CA TYR A 83 7.39 -10.11 -12.77
C TYR A 83 8.41 -10.49 -11.69
N GLN A 84 9.67 -10.67 -12.09
CA GLN A 84 10.78 -10.86 -11.14
C GLN A 84 11.10 -9.53 -10.44
N PHE A 85 10.23 -9.19 -9.48
CA PHE A 85 10.41 -8.08 -8.57
C PHE A 85 11.52 -8.42 -7.58
N GLY A 86 12.74 -8.05 -7.98
CA GLY A 86 13.92 -8.01 -7.11
C GLY A 86 15.11 -7.34 -7.78
N THR A 87 15.34 -7.64 -9.06
CA THR A 87 16.34 -6.91 -9.85
C THR A 87 15.74 -5.65 -10.49
N TYR A 88 14.41 -5.60 -10.66
CA TYR A 88 13.70 -4.50 -11.34
C TYR A 88 12.83 -3.63 -10.41
N ASP A 89 12.80 -3.90 -9.10
CA ASP A 89 12.03 -3.10 -8.12
C ASP A 89 12.42 -1.63 -8.18
N TRP A 90 13.72 -1.35 -8.34
CA TRP A 90 14.23 0.01 -8.45
C TRP A 90 13.65 0.74 -9.66
N LYS A 91 13.41 0.07 -10.80
CA LYS A 91 12.80 0.74 -11.98
C LYS A 91 11.37 1.17 -11.70
N PHE A 92 10.60 0.31 -11.03
CA PHE A 92 9.23 0.61 -10.61
C PHE A 92 9.20 1.78 -9.62
N ILE A 93 10.02 1.72 -8.58
CA ILE A 93 10.13 2.77 -7.57
C ILE A 93 10.60 4.09 -8.19
N THR A 94 11.64 4.06 -9.04
CA THR A 94 12.15 5.24 -9.74
C THR A 94 11.09 5.86 -10.65
N CYS A 95 10.28 5.06 -11.35
CA CYS A 95 9.16 5.56 -12.17
C CYS A 95 8.14 6.33 -11.33
N ILE A 96 7.76 5.78 -10.18
CA ILE A 96 6.84 6.41 -9.24
C ILE A 96 7.43 7.73 -8.73
N LEU A 97 8.65 7.67 -8.18
CA LEU A 97 9.32 8.85 -7.62
C LEU A 97 9.50 9.96 -8.66
N SER A 98 9.87 9.60 -9.90
CA SER A 98 10.06 10.58 -10.98
C SER A 98 8.75 11.24 -11.37
N THR A 99 7.67 10.46 -11.51
CA THR A 99 6.34 11.00 -11.85
C THR A 99 5.81 11.89 -10.74
N SER A 100 5.93 11.47 -9.47
CA SER A 100 5.54 12.28 -8.32
C SER A 100 6.33 13.58 -8.23
N LEU A 101 7.64 13.54 -8.48
CA LEU A 101 8.50 14.72 -8.45
C LEU A 101 8.09 15.74 -9.52
N LEU A 102 7.87 15.29 -10.76
CA LEU A 102 7.44 16.17 -11.85
C LEU A 102 6.12 16.87 -11.50
N LEU A 103 5.11 16.12 -11.04
CA LEU A 103 3.81 16.69 -10.69
C LEU A 103 3.91 17.67 -9.50
N SER A 104 4.71 17.35 -8.49
CA SER A 104 4.93 18.24 -7.34
C SER A 104 5.65 19.53 -7.70
N THR A 105 6.65 19.49 -8.60
CA THR A 105 7.38 20.69 -9.02
C THR A 105 6.49 21.68 -9.78
N LEU A 106 5.56 21.20 -10.60
CA LEU A 106 4.59 22.04 -11.29
C LEU A 106 3.65 22.79 -10.32
N SER A 107 3.45 22.24 -9.13
CA SER A 107 2.53 22.77 -8.13
C SER A 107 3.17 23.78 -7.17
N ILE A 108 4.50 24.01 -7.23
CA ILE A 108 5.23 24.93 -6.33
C ILE A 108 4.58 26.32 -6.19
N PRO A 109 4.12 26.99 -7.27
CA PRO A 109 3.59 28.35 -7.17
C PRO A 109 2.31 28.48 -6.32
N SER A 110 1.58 27.39 -6.14
CA SER A 110 0.31 27.36 -5.39
C SER A 110 0.47 26.84 -3.95
N LEU A 111 1.69 26.47 -3.56
CA LEU A 111 1.97 25.99 -2.20
C LEU A 111 2.15 27.16 -1.23
N GLY A 112 1.69 26.95 0.00
CA GLY A 112 1.84 27.96 1.05
C GLY A 112 0.96 27.69 2.28
N PRO A 113 0.79 28.71 3.13
CA PRO A 113 0.01 28.60 4.36
C PRO A 113 -1.51 28.60 4.09
N THR A 114 -2.23 27.73 4.78
CA THR A 114 -3.68 27.81 5.06
C THR A 114 -3.91 28.29 6.50
N LYS A 115 -5.16 28.32 6.98
CA LYS A 115 -5.50 28.76 8.34
C LYS A 115 -4.88 27.90 9.44
N PHE A 116 -4.59 26.61 9.17
CA PHE A 116 -4.14 25.66 10.21
C PHE A 116 -2.82 24.96 9.89
N TRP A 117 -2.35 24.91 8.64
CA TRP A 117 -1.10 24.25 8.29
C TRP A 117 -0.52 24.76 6.97
N CYS A 118 0.65 24.25 6.59
CA CYS A 118 1.25 24.51 5.29
C CYS A 118 0.88 23.41 4.28
N LEU A 119 0.09 23.76 3.25
CA LEU A 119 -0.22 22.86 2.14
C LEU A 119 -0.51 23.63 0.84
N ALA A 120 -1.58 24.43 0.81
CA ALA A 120 -1.98 25.19 -0.37
C ALA A 120 -2.32 26.62 0.03
N SER A 121 -1.98 27.60 -0.81
CA SER A 121 -2.42 28.97 -0.58
C SER A 121 -3.55 29.31 -1.53
N SER A 122 -4.69 29.76 -0.98
CA SER A 122 -5.81 30.29 -1.78
C SER A 122 -5.53 31.67 -2.39
N SER A 123 -4.43 32.31 -2.00
CA SER A 123 -4.11 33.69 -2.38
C SER A 123 -3.58 33.85 -3.82
N THR A 124 -2.99 32.80 -4.39
CA THR A 124 -2.33 32.86 -5.71
C THR A 124 -3.09 32.09 -6.77
N ASN A 125 -3.33 30.79 -6.57
CA ASN A 125 -4.09 29.90 -7.46
C ASN A 125 -4.37 28.54 -6.80
N TYR A 126 -5.33 27.78 -7.34
CA TYR A 126 -5.72 26.46 -6.81
C TYR A 126 -4.97 25.28 -7.47
N LEU A 127 -3.81 25.50 -8.09
CA LEU A 127 -3.14 24.50 -8.94
C LEU A 127 -2.79 23.21 -8.19
N SER A 128 -2.27 23.31 -6.97
CA SER A 128 -1.92 22.16 -6.12
C SER A 128 -3.16 21.35 -5.71
N LEU A 129 -4.26 22.03 -5.38
CA LEU A 129 -5.52 21.37 -5.02
C LEU A 129 -6.14 20.66 -6.23
N ILE A 130 -6.14 21.31 -7.40
CA ILE A 130 -6.59 20.70 -8.66
C ILE A 130 -5.70 19.52 -9.03
N SER A 131 -4.37 19.64 -8.89
CA SER A 131 -3.44 18.55 -9.15
C SER A 131 -3.70 17.36 -8.24
N GLU A 132 -3.91 17.59 -6.93
CA GLU A 132 -4.26 16.53 -5.97
C GLU A 132 -5.56 15.81 -6.37
N MET A 133 -6.60 16.57 -6.71
CA MET A 133 -7.88 16.03 -7.20
C MET A 133 -7.73 15.14 -8.42
N VAL A 134 -6.97 15.60 -9.41
CA VAL A 134 -6.74 14.86 -10.65
C VAL A 134 -5.98 13.57 -10.35
N ILE A 135 -4.94 13.62 -9.52
CA ILE A 135 -4.15 12.43 -9.13
C ILE A 135 -5.03 11.45 -8.35
N PHE A 136 -5.81 11.93 -7.39
CA PHE A 136 -6.76 11.10 -6.64
C PHE A 136 -7.77 10.42 -7.57
N GLY A 137 -8.39 11.18 -8.48
CA GLY A 137 -9.37 10.64 -9.43
C GLY A 137 -8.78 9.58 -10.36
N VAL A 138 -7.62 9.85 -10.96
CA VAL A 138 -6.94 8.90 -11.87
C VAL A 138 -6.53 7.64 -11.12
N THR A 139 -5.92 7.76 -9.94
CA THR A 139 -5.49 6.61 -9.15
C THR A 139 -6.68 5.80 -8.63
N PHE A 140 -7.77 6.44 -8.22
CA PHE A 140 -9.01 5.78 -7.81
C PHE A 140 -9.60 4.92 -8.94
N ILE A 141 -9.70 5.47 -10.16
CA ILE A 141 -10.22 4.73 -11.33
C ILE A 141 -9.35 3.50 -11.60
N ILE A 142 -8.02 3.64 -11.59
CA ILE A 142 -7.09 2.53 -11.78
C ILE A 142 -7.27 1.46 -10.71
N ILE A 143 -7.35 1.86 -9.44
CA ILE A 143 -7.51 0.96 -8.30
C ILE A 143 -8.83 0.19 -8.39
N CYS A 144 -9.95 0.89 -8.66
CA CYS A 144 -11.25 0.26 -8.85
C CYS A 144 -11.22 -0.76 -9.98
N TYR A 145 -10.67 -0.41 -11.14
CA TYR A 145 -10.55 -1.32 -12.27
C TYR A 145 -9.69 -2.55 -11.93
N CYS A 146 -8.53 -2.35 -11.33
CA CYS A 146 -7.60 -3.44 -11.01
C CYS A 146 -8.18 -4.40 -9.97
N TYR A 147 -8.74 -3.88 -8.87
CA TYR A 147 -9.28 -4.72 -7.81
C TYR A 147 -10.61 -5.35 -8.16
N TYR A 148 -11.48 -4.71 -8.94
CA TYR A 148 -12.69 -5.34 -9.47
C TYR A 148 -12.33 -6.61 -10.24
N ASN A 149 -11.45 -6.49 -11.25
CA ASN A 149 -11.03 -7.64 -12.06
C ASN A 149 -10.33 -8.72 -11.23
N THR A 150 -9.50 -8.31 -10.26
CA THR A 150 -8.80 -9.24 -9.37
C THR A 150 -9.78 -10.05 -8.52
N LEU A 151 -10.75 -9.38 -7.89
CA LEU A 151 -11.76 -10.04 -7.07
C LEU A 151 -12.68 -10.92 -7.91
N SER A 152 -13.13 -10.45 -9.08
CA SER A 152 -13.93 -11.27 -10.01
C SER A 152 -13.21 -12.54 -10.43
N LYS A 153 -11.89 -12.48 -10.68
CA LYS A 153 -11.11 -13.67 -11.00
C LYS A 153 -11.04 -14.64 -9.83
N ILE A 154 -10.84 -14.15 -8.60
CA ILE A 154 -10.81 -14.97 -7.39
C ILE A 154 -12.17 -15.66 -7.17
N PHE A 155 -13.27 -14.90 -7.21
CA PHE A 155 -14.62 -15.45 -6.98
C PHE A 155 -15.07 -16.44 -8.06
N ASN A 156 -14.72 -16.22 -9.33
CA ASN A 156 -15.06 -17.16 -10.40
C ASN A 156 -14.33 -18.49 -10.24
N VAL A 157 -13.07 -18.47 -9.78
CA VAL A 157 -12.28 -19.68 -9.51
C VAL A 157 -12.84 -20.45 -8.31
N ASP A 158 -13.34 -19.78 -7.28
CA ASP A 158 -14.01 -20.41 -6.13
C ASP A 158 -15.29 -21.14 -6.58
N ARG A 159 -16.09 -20.52 -7.47
CA ARG A 159 -17.35 -21.10 -7.98
C ARG A 159 -17.16 -22.40 -8.77
N GLU A 160 -16.07 -22.54 -9.51
CA GLU A 160 -15.81 -23.71 -10.37
C GLU A 160 -15.23 -24.93 -9.63
N ASN A 161 -14.70 -24.77 -8.41
CA ASN A 161 -13.86 -25.78 -7.75
C ASN A 161 -14.52 -26.53 -6.57
N THR A 162 -15.84 -26.56 -6.47
CA THR A 162 -16.61 -27.16 -5.35
C THR A 162 -16.54 -28.70 -5.21
N ALA A 163 -15.56 -29.38 -5.82
CA ALA A 163 -15.53 -30.86 -5.93
C ALA A 163 -14.54 -31.63 -5.00
N SER A 164 -13.79 -31.01 -4.07
CA SER A 164 -12.93 -31.77 -3.13
C SER A 164 -12.67 -31.13 -1.74
N THR A 165 -13.29 -31.68 -0.69
CA THR A 165 -13.44 -31.05 0.64
C THR A 165 -12.13 -30.66 1.37
N GLY A 166 -11.04 -31.43 1.23
CA GLY A 166 -9.78 -31.19 1.95
C GLY A 166 -8.87 -30.11 1.33
N ARG A 167 -8.76 -30.07 -0.01
CA ARG A 167 -8.00 -29.04 -0.74
C ARG A 167 -8.71 -27.69 -0.77
N ILE A 168 -10.05 -27.69 -0.70
CA ILE A 168 -10.89 -26.49 -0.62
C ILE A 168 -10.55 -25.67 0.63
N ASN A 169 -10.43 -26.28 1.81
CA ASN A 169 -10.24 -25.51 3.05
C ASN A 169 -8.91 -24.72 3.07
N ARG A 170 -7.81 -25.31 2.57
CA ARG A 170 -6.52 -24.62 2.44
C ARG A 170 -6.55 -23.52 1.39
N ARG A 171 -7.18 -23.77 0.23
CA ARG A 171 -7.31 -22.78 -0.85
C ARG A 171 -8.20 -21.60 -0.43
N ASN A 172 -9.34 -21.86 0.20
CA ASN A 172 -10.25 -20.83 0.71
C ASN A 172 -9.57 -19.95 1.76
N LYS A 173 -8.66 -20.51 2.58
CA LYS A 173 -7.87 -19.71 3.54
C LYS A 173 -6.91 -18.75 2.82
N LEU A 174 -6.21 -19.20 1.79
CA LEU A 174 -5.29 -18.36 1.00
C LEU A 174 -6.04 -17.28 0.21
N GLU A 175 -7.18 -17.62 -0.38
CA GLU A 175 -8.05 -16.69 -1.12
C GLU A 175 -8.66 -15.64 -0.18
N ARG A 176 -9.16 -16.06 0.99
CA ARG A 176 -9.65 -15.13 2.03
C ARG A 176 -8.55 -14.19 2.51
N GLN A 177 -7.32 -14.67 2.66
CA GLN A 177 -6.18 -13.82 3.01
C GLN A 177 -5.86 -12.82 1.91
N ALA A 178 -5.91 -13.21 0.63
CA ALA A 178 -5.70 -12.31 -0.50
C ALA A 178 -6.78 -11.22 -0.57
N THR A 179 -8.06 -11.60 -0.43
CA THR A 179 -9.18 -10.65 -0.38
C THR A 179 -9.08 -9.69 0.80
N LEU A 180 -8.67 -10.18 1.98
CA LEU A 180 -8.45 -9.32 3.14
C LEU A 180 -7.32 -8.30 2.91
N LYS A 181 -6.22 -8.71 2.26
CA LYS A 181 -5.16 -7.78 1.86
C LYS A 181 -5.67 -6.69 0.91
N ILE A 182 -6.47 -7.07 -0.10
CA ILE A 182 -7.09 -6.13 -1.04
C ILE A 182 -8.01 -5.14 -0.29
N LEU A 183 -8.84 -5.62 0.63
CA LEU A 183 -9.69 -4.78 1.46
C LEU A 183 -8.88 -3.76 2.28
N ILE A 184 -7.77 -4.17 2.89
CA ILE A 184 -6.93 -3.26 3.65
C ILE A 184 -6.27 -2.23 2.74
N TYR A 185 -5.80 -2.59 1.55
CA TYR A 185 -5.30 -1.61 0.58
C TYR A 185 -6.37 -0.60 0.17
N ILE A 186 -7.62 -1.04 -0.02
CA ILE A 186 -8.75 -0.12 -0.27
C ILE A 186 -8.93 0.81 0.93
N SER A 187 -8.91 0.30 2.16
CA SER A 187 -9.00 1.13 3.38
C SER A 187 -7.87 2.15 3.49
N ILE A 188 -6.64 1.79 3.14
CA ILE A 188 -5.51 2.73 3.09
C ILE A 188 -5.74 3.80 2.04
N PHE A 189 -6.30 3.47 0.87
CA PHE A 189 -6.62 4.47 -0.14
C PHE A 189 -7.75 5.42 0.30
N LEU A 190 -8.77 4.91 0.99
CA LEU A 190 -9.90 5.70 1.49
C LEU A 190 -9.47 6.80 2.47
N LYS A 191 -8.29 6.69 3.10
CA LYS A 191 -7.75 7.75 3.97
C LYS A 191 -7.54 9.09 3.26
N TRP A 192 -7.48 9.09 1.93
CA TRP A 192 -7.31 10.31 1.13
C TRP A 192 -8.61 11.10 0.96
N LEU A 193 -9.78 10.47 1.17
CA LEU A 193 -11.09 11.13 0.99
C LEU A 193 -11.27 12.40 1.83
N PRO A 194 -10.89 12.46 3.13
CA PRO A 194 -11.02 13.68 3.92
C PRO A 194 -10.16 14.83 3.38
N LEU A 195 -8.96 14.53 2.86
CA LEU A 195 -8.08 15.55 2.27
C LEU A 195 -8.66 16.10 0.97
N THR A 196 -9.16 15.23 0.11
CA THR A 196 -9.85 15.61 -1.12
C THR A 196 -11.09 16.43 -0.80
N PHE A 197 -11.90 16.02 0.17
CA PHE A 197 -13.06 16.82 0.60
C PHE A 197 -12.67 18.22 1.09
N PHE A 198 -11.60 18.32 1.87
CA PHE A 198 -11.03 19.59 2.31
C PHE A 198 -10.61 20.48 1.13
N SER A 199 -9.96 19.93 0.11
CA SER A 199 -9.59 20.65 -1.10
C SER A 199 -10.80 21.22 -1.85
N ILE A 200 -11.91 20.48 -1.94
CA ILE A 200 -13.17 20.99 -2.50
C ILE A 200 -13.68 22.18 -1.69
N CYS A 201 -13.73 22.05 -0.36
CA CYS A 201 -14.24 23.11 0.53
C CYS A 201 -13.47 24.42 0.37
N ILE A 202 -12.12 24.36 0.29
CA ILE A 202 -11.30 25.55 0.04
C ILE A 202 -11.65 26.17 -1.31
N MET A 203 -11.74 25.36 -2.36
CA MET A 203 -12.03 25.85 -3.71
C MET A 203 -13.44 26.46 -3.83
N THR A 204 -14.42 25.96 -3.07
CA THR A 204 -15.78 26.50 -3.03
C THR A 204 -15.93 27.72 -2.09
N GLY A 205 -14.85 28.16 -1.45
CA GLY A 205 -14.87 29.30 -0.52
C GLY A 205 -15.60 29.01 0.80
N SER A 206 -15.72 27.74 1.18
CA SER A 206 -16.26 27.37 2.49
C SER A 206 -15.26 27.75 3.59
N GLU A 207 -15.77 28.18 4.75
CA GLU A 207 -14.89 28.50 5.87
C GLU A 207 -14.07 27.28 6.30
N GLU A 208 -12.77 27.48 6.48
CA GLU A 208 -11.86 26.47 7.01
C GLU A 208 -12.25 26.12 8.46
N ALA A 209 -13.07 25.08 8.60
CA ALA A 209 -13.54 24.54 9.87
C ALA A 209 -12.52 23.58 10.47
N LEU A 210 -12.39 23.62 11.79
CA LEU A 210 -11.44 22.82 12.56
C LEU A 210 -11.67 21.31 12.41
N TRP A 211 -12.93 20.87 12.24
CA TRP A 211 -13.26 19.46 12.06
C TRP A 211 -12.65 18.84 10.79
N MET A 212 -12.49 19.62 9.71
CA MET A 212 -11.88 19.14 8.45
C MET A 212 -10.40 18.80 8.63
N HIS A 213 -9.73 19.50 9.56
CA HIS A 213 -8.33 19.29 9.87
C HIS A 213 -8.15 18.08 10.78
N ILE A 214 -9.02 17.93 11.78
CA ILE A 214 -9.04 16.74 12.64
C ILE A 214 -9.31 15.48 11.80
N SER A 215 -10.23 15.53 10.85
CA SER A 215 -10.56 14.36 10.01
C SER A 215 -9.39 13.92 9.15
N ALA A 216 -8.66 14.86 8.55
CA ALA A 216 -7.45 14.57 7.79
C ALA A 216 -6.32 14.01 8.68
N LEU A 217 -6.14 14.54 9.90
CA LEU A 217 -5.19 14.01 10.87
C LEU A 217 -5.52 12.55 11.23
N VAL A 218 -6.77 12.27 11.61
CA VAL A 218 -7.23 10.91 11.92
C VAL A 218 -7.01 9.99 10.73
N ALA A 219 -7.29 10.45 9.51
CA ALA A 219 -7.09 9.65 8.31
C ALA A 219 -5.61 9.31 8.07
N PHE A 220 -4.69 10.28 8.25
CA PHE A 220 -3.26 10.00 8.16
C PHE A 220 -2.81 8.99 9.21
N HIS A 221 -3.30 9.08 10.45
CA HIS A 221 -3.02 8.12 11.52
C HIS A 221 -3.53 6.70 11.24
N LEU A 222 -4.77 6.58 10.75
CA LEU A 222 -5.37 5.30 10.40
C LEU A 222 -4.64 4.63 9.23
N GLY A 223 -4.14 5.40 8.26
CA GLY A 223 -3.32 4.88 7.15
C GLY A 223 -2.11 4.08 7.62
N GLY A 224 -1.29 4.68 8.48
CA GLY A 224 -0.10 4.04 9.04
C GLY A 224 -0.42 2.77 9.84
N LEU A 225 -1.53 2.78 10.58
CA LEU A 225 -2.00 1.61 11.32
C LEU A 225 -2.37 0.46 10.38
N PHE A 226 -3.08 0.73 9.29
CA PHE A 226 -3.41 -0.29 8.29
C PHE A 226 -2.18 -0.84 7.55
N SER A 227 -1.19 -0.01 7.24
CA SER A 227 0.08 -0.47 6.65
C SER A 227 0.88 -1.36 7.61
N CYS A 228 0.87 -1.04 8.90
CA CYS A 228 1.44 -1.91 9.94
C CYS A 228 0.71 -3.27 9.99
N ILE A 229 -0.63 -3.26 9.96
CA ILE A 229 -1.43 -4.51 9.91
C ILE A 229 -1.07 -5.33 8.66
N LEU A 230 -0.94 -4.71 7.49
CA LEU A 230 -0.52 -5.41 6.26
C LEU A 230 0.87 -6.05 6.39
N TYR A 231 1.81 -5.34 7.00
CA TYR A 231 3.14 -5.86 7.26
C TYR A 231 3.09 -7.10 8.17
N LEU A 232 2.39 -7.00 9.30
CA LEU A 232 2.22 -8.10 10.25
C LEU A 232 1.51 -9.32 9.63
N MET A 233 0.48 -9.08 8.81
CA MET A 233 -0.21 -10.13 8.06
C MET A 233 0.69 -10.83 7.05
N ASN A 234 1.74 -10.16 6.58
CA ASN A 234 2.62 -10.70 5.56
C ASN A 234 3.87 -11.41 6.13
N GLU A 235 4.41 -10.96 7.26
CA GLU A 235 5.48 -11.71 7.95
C GLU A 235 4.95 -12.98 8.64
N GLY A 236 3.64 -13.01 8.94
CA GLY A 236 3.02 -14.09 9.69
C GLY A 236 3.45 -14.03 11.16
N PHE A 237 2.49 -14.13 12.08
CA PHE A 237 2.85 -14.30 13.49
C PHE A 237 3.75 -15.54 13.62
N PRO A 238 4.97 -15.43 14.21
CA PRO A 238 5.94 -16.52 14.28
C PRO A 238 5.47 -17.78 15.04
N TYR A 239 4.24 -17.82 15.53
CA TYR A 239 3.71 -18.91 16.34
C TYR A 239 3.10 -20.07 15.55
N SER A 240 2.87 -19.93 14.24
CA SER A 240 2.17 -20.95 13.42
C SER A 240 3.06 -21.61 12.37
N ASN A 241 4.31 -21.94 12.72
CA ASN A 241 5.16 -22.78 11.85
C ASN A 241 5.61 -24.09 12.51
N ARG A 242 5.09 -24.41 13.71
CA ARG A 242 5.41 -25.64 14.43
C ARG A 242 4.52 -26.83 14.04
N ASN A 243 3.40 -26.58 13.38
CA ASN A 243 2.47 -27.65 13.00
C ASN A 243 2.71 -28.13 11.56
N SER A 244 3.14 -27.27 10.64
CA SER A 244 3.37 -27.65 9.23
C SER A 244 4.61 -28.53 9.02
N ALA A 245 5.65 -28.38 9.84
CA ALA A 245 6.84 -29.23 9.77
C ALA A 245 6.62 -30.64 10.35
N THR A 246 5.63 -30.81 11.23
CA THR A 246 5.30 -32.11 11.83
C THR A 246 4.45 -32.96 10.87
N TYR A 247 3.59 -32.33 10.07
CA TYR A 247 2.75 -33.05 9.09
C TYR A 247 3.52 -33.53 7.85
N GLU A 248 4.57 -32.81 7.41
CA GLU A 248 5.43 -33.28 6.30
C GLU A 248 6.24 -34.54 6.67
N MET A 249 6.54 -34.75 7.96
CA MET A 249 7.21 -35.97 8.42
C MET A 249 6.25 -37.17 8.56
N GLU A 250 4.98 -36.95 8.91
CA GLU A 250 3.98 -38.03 8.96
C GLU A 250 3.54 -38.49 7.55
N GLU A 251 3.46 -37.58 6.57
CA GLU A 251 3.08 -37.93 5.19
C GLU A 251 4.19 -38.74 4.48
N GLN A 252 5.46 -38.47 4.80
CA GLN A 252 6.60 -39.21 4.25
C GLN A 252 6.74 -40.63 4.82
N ASP A 253 6.31 -40.86 6.06
CA ASP A 253 6.34 -42.20 6.70
C ASP A 253 5.15 -43.06 6.22
N HIS A 254 4.02 -42.42 5.91
CA HIS A 254 2.82 -43.11 5.41
C HIS A 254 2.96 -43.55 3.93
N ASP A 255 3.72 -42.82 3.11
CA ASP A 255 4.04 -43.21 1.73
C ASP A 255 5.09 -44.33 1.67
N LEU A 256 6.03 -44.38 2.63
CA LEU A 256 7.03 -45.44 2.70
C LEU A 256 6.43 -46.80 3.10
N GLN A 257 5.32 -46.81 3.84
CA GLN A 257 4.61 -48.04 4.22
C GLN A 257 3.68 -48.58 3.13
N ASN A 258 3.24 -47.76 2.18
CA ASN A 258 2.27 -48.17 1.15
C ASN A 258 2.87 -48.63 -0.19
N HIS A 259 4.18 -48.48 -0.42
CA HIS A 259 4.87 -48.99 -1.61
C HIS A 259 6.18 -49.72 -1.27
N PRO A 260 6.14 -51.03 -0.90
CA PRO A 260 7.33 -51.78 -0.52
C PRO A 260 8.24 -52.22 -1.69
N ASN A 261 7.94 -51.85 -2.94
CA ASN A 261 8.69 -52.33 -4.11
C ASN A 261 9.21 -51.18 -4.98
N VAL A 262 10.33 -50.60 -4.59
CA VAL A 262 11.30 -50.03 -5.55
C VAL A 262 12.57 -50.85 -5.42
N ILE A 263 12.75 -51.72 -6.40
CA ILE A 263 13.90 -52.60 -6.58
C ILE A 263 15.15 -51.73 -6.68
N VAL A 264 16.11 -51.98 -5.78
CA VAL A 264 17.49 -51.54 -5.87
C VAL A 264 18.16 -52.28 -7.02
N PRO A 265 18.75 -51.61 -8.02
CA PRO A 265 19.72 -52.28 -8.87
C PRO A 265 21.08 -52.24 -8.16
N ASP A 266 21.47 -53.40 -7.62
CA ASP A 266 22.85 -53.74 -7.37
C ASP A 266 23.61 -53.79 -8.70
N SER A 267 24.74 -53.10 -8.80
CA SER A 267 25.91 -53.64 -9.50
C SER A 267 27.16 -52.89 -9.07
N SER A 268 27.90 -53.56 -8.19
CA SER A 268 29.33 -53.41 -8.04
C SER A 268 30.03 -54.08 -9.23
N SER A 269 30.92 -53.35 -9.89
CA SER A 269 32.27 -53.79 -10.33
C SER A 269 33.05 -52.60 -10.85
#